data_AF-A0A165T864-F1
#
_entry.id   AF-A0A165T864-F1
#
_cell.length_a   1.000
_cell.length_b   1.000
_cell.length_c   1.000
_cell.angle_alpha   90.00
_cell.angle_beta   90.00
_cell.angle_gamma   90.00
#
_symmetry.space_group_name_H-M   'P 1'
#
loop_
_entity.id
_entity.type
_entity.pdbx_description
1 polymer ?
#
loop_
_entity_poly.entity_id
_entity_poly.type
_entity_poly.pdbx_seq_one_letter_code
_entity_poly.pdbx_strand_id
1 'polypeptide(L)'
;MVYAARFEGARNPMLSPLLDLLTGPLPEDVARLFHGRGLCYEGLSFLNVDWFEPVVGAVVYGDVDDDLVASIAAALAAFGEHESRVQCVSLQRRGRGTN
;
A
#
# COMPACT_ATOMS: atom_id res chain seq x y z
N MET A 1 -11.57 7.77 15.68
CA MET A 1 -10.85 9.07 15.75
C MET A 1 -9.42 8.98 16.30
N VAL A 2 -8.87 7.78 16.57
CA VAL A 2 -7.50 7.61 17.14
C VAL A 2 -6.44 7.24 16.08
N TYR A 3 -6.85 6.85 14.87
CA TYR A 3 -5.97 6.18 13.91
C TYR A 3 -5.25 7.12 12.93
N ALA A 4 -5.81 8.31 12.65
CA ALA A 4 -5.21 9.29 11.74
C ALA A 4 -3.86 9.86 12.23
N ALA A 5 -3.56 9.75 13.53
CA ALA A 5 -2.32 10.25 14.10
C ALA A 5 -1.11 9.32 13.87
N ARG A 6 -1.32 8.07 13.43
CA ARG A 6 -0.23 7.09 13.24
C ARG A 6 0.46 7.14 11.87
N PHE A 7 -0.10 7.92 10.94
CA PHE A 7 0.37 8.01 9.56
C PHE A 7 0.44 9.48 9.12
N GLU A 8 1.19 10.33 9.84
CA GLU A 8 1.25 11.78 9.56
C GLU A 8 1.72 12.11 8.13
N GLY A 9 2.46 11.20 7.49
CA GLY A 9 2.87 11.28 6.07
C GLY A 9 1.83 10.81 5.04
N ALA A 10 0.73 10.16 5.46
CA ALA A 10 -0.29 9.57 4.59
C ALA A 10 -1.66 10.27 4.71
N ARG A 11 -1.69 11.59 4.93
CA ARG A 11 -2.92 12.39 5.02
C ARG A 11 -3.61 12.62 3.66
N ASN A 12 -3.53 11.65 2.75
CA ASN A 12 -4.34 11.66 1.55
C ASN A 12 -5.62 10.87 1.82
N PRO A 13 -6.80 11.51 1.87
CA PRO A 13 -8.07 10.83 2.17
C PRO A 13 -8.42 9.73 1.16
N MET A 14 -7.85 9.79 -0.06
CA MET A 14 -8.00 8.72 -1.04
C MET A 14 -7.37 7.39 -0.58
N LEU A 15 -6.37 7.43 0.30
CA LEU A 15 -5.70 6.22 0.81
C LEU A 15 -6.42 5.54 1.98
N SER A 16 -7.53 6.09 2.47
CA SER A 16 -8.26 5.49 3.59
C SER A 16 -8.56 3.99 3.43
N PRO A 17 -9.01 3.48 2.26
CA PRO A 17 -9.26 2.06 2.09
C PRO A 17 -8.00 1.20 2.20
N LEU A 18 -6.85 1.72 1.78
CA LEU A 18 -5.56 1.06 1.96
C LEU A 18 -5.18 1.02 3.44
N LEU A 19 -5.30 2.15 4.15
CA LEU A 19 -4.95 2.25 5.56
C LEU A 19 -5.81 1.32 6.43
N ASP A 20 -7.11 1.26 6.18
CA ASP A 20 -8.01 0.35 6.90
C ASP A 20 -7.54 -1.10 6.75
N LEU A 21 -7.13 -1.49 5.55
CA LEU A 21 -6.67 -2.84 5.27
C LEU A 21 -5.31 -3.16 5.92
N LEU A 22 -4.37 -2.21 5.90
CA LEU A 22 -3.06 -2.35 6.54
C LEU A 22 -3.16 -2.38 8.08
N THR A 23 -4.30 -2.02 8.68
CA THR A 23 -4.54 -2.20 10.11
C THR A 23 -5.17 -3.55 10.48
N GLY A 24 -5.53 -4.36 9.49
CA GLY A 24 -6.05 -5.70 9.68
C GLY A 24 -4.96 -6.74 9.97
N PRO A 25 -5.33 -7.95 10.44
CA PRO A 25 -4.37 -9.03 10.64
C PRO A 25 -3.78 -9.49 9.30
N LEU A 26 -2.48 -9.80 9.30
CA LEU A 26 -1.84 -10.45 8.16
C LEU A 26 -2.29 -11.91 8.04
N PRO A 27 -2.55 -12.42 6.83
CA PRO A 27 -2.85 -13.82 6.60
C PRO A 27 -1.64 -14.72 6.96
N GLU A 28 -1.91 -16.00 7.21
CA GLU A 28 -0.86 -17.00 7.47
C GLU A 28 -0.06 -17.30 6.20
N ASP A 29 -0.74 -17.39 5.05
CA ASP A 29 -0.13 -17.69 3.75
C ASP A 29 -0.01 -16.44 2.86
N VAL A 30 0.67 -16.63 1.72
CA VAL A 30 0.71 -15.66 0.63
C VAL A 30 -0.69 -15.19 0.25
N ALA A 31 -0.89 -13.87 0.21
CA ALA A 31 -2.18 -13.29 -0.15
C ALA A 31 -2.05 -11.90 -0.77
N ARG A 32 -3.05 -11.53 -1.57
CA ARG A 32 -3.25 -10.14 -1.96
C ARG A 32 -3.95 -9.40 -0.83
N LEU A 33 -3.25 -8.44 -0.23
CA LEU A 33 -3.79 -7.56 0.79
C LEU A 33 -4.70 -6.52 0.12
N PHE A 34 -4.21 -5.79 -0.87
CA PHE A 34 -4.98 -4.75 -1.55
C PHE A 34 -5.04 -5.00 -3.07
N HIS A 35 -6.25 -4.98 -3.62
CA HIS A 35 -6.50 -5.20 -5.05
C HIS A 35 -7.20 -3.98 -5.67
N GLY A 36 -6.43 -2.97 -6.07
CA GLY A 36 -6.99 -1.77 -6.70
C GLY A 36 -7.69 -2.05 -8.02
N ARG A 37 -7.13 -2.95 -8.84
CA ARG A 37 -7.67 -3.31 -10.17
C ARG A 37 -9.03 -4.01 -10.16
N GLY A 38 -9.56 -4.38 -8.99
CA GLY A 38 -10.87 -5.02 -8.83
C GLY A 38 -12.04 -4.04 -8.92
N LEU A 39 -11.79 -2.74 -9.15
CA LEU A 39 -12.77 -1.65 -9.16
C LEU A 39 -13.51 -1.43 -7.82
N CYS A 40 -13.06 -2.07 -6.74
CA CYS A 40 -13.63 -1.89 -5.40
C CYS A 40 -13.23 -0.55 -4.75
N TYR A 41 -12.17 0.09 -5.24
CA TYR A 41 -11.60 1.30 -4.64
C TYR A 41 -11.42 2.38 -5.71
N GLU A 42 -12.39 3.30 -5.78
CA GLU A 42 -12.34 4.44 -6.71
C GLU A 42 -11.05 5.23 -6.51
N GLY A 43 -10.41 5.62 -7.61
CA GLY A 43 -9.15 6.36 -7.58
C GLY A 43 -7.90 5.54 -7.23
N LEU A 44 -8.00 4.25 -6.86
CA LEU A 44 -6.86 3.41 -6.47
C LEU A 44 -6.62 2.21 -7.39
N SER A 45 -7.20 2.19 -8.59
CA SER A 45 -7.07 1.07 -9.53
C SER A 45 -5.64 0.78 -9.98
N PHE A 46 -4.72 1.72 -9.76
CA PHE A 46 -3.31 1.62 -10.10
C PHE A 46 -2.46 0.87 -9.04
N LEU A 47 -3.01 0.52 -7.88
CA LEU A 47 -2.23 -0.03 -6.76
C LEU A 47 -2.62 -1.48 -6.46
N ASN A 48 -1.62 -2.34 -6.30
CA ASN A 48 -1.78 -3.64 -5.63
C ASN A 48 -0.79 -3.73 -4.47
N VAL A 49 -1.19 -4.41 -3.40
CA VAL A 49 -0.34 -4.75 -2.25
C VAL A 49 -0.51 -6.23 -1.94
N ASP A 50 0.60 -6.95 -1.83
CA ASP A 50 0.67 -8.39 -1.67
C ASP A 50 1.54 -8.71 -0.43
N TRP A 51 1.13 -9.74 0.31
CA TRP A 51 1.85 -10.33 1.43
C TRP A 51 2.57 -11.59 0.98
N PHE A 52 3.88 -11.63 1.24
CA PHE A 52 4.75 -12.77 1.03
C PHE A 52 5.71 -12.84 2.22
N GLU A 53 5.33 -13.50 3.31
CA GLU A 53 6.11 -13.49 4.55
C GLU A 53 7.62 -13.71 4.30
N PRO A 54 8.51 -12.82 4.81
CA PRO A 54 8.28 -11.66 5.70
C PRO A 54 8.20 -10.30 4.97
N VAL A 55 7.74 -10.27 3.73
CA VAL A 55 7.79 -9.10 2.83
C VAL A 55 6.39 -8.62 2.44
N VAL A 56 6.20 -7.31 2.47
CA VAL A 56 5.06 -6.63 1.86
C VAL A 56 5.52 -6.03 0.53
N GLY A 57 4.93 -6.49 -0.57
CA GLY A 57 5.22 -6.00 -1.91
C GLY A 57 4.08 -5.14 -2.44
N ALA A 58 4.38 -3.94 -2.92
CA ALA A 58 3.41 -3.06 -3.55
C ALA A 58 3.83 -2.73 -4.98
N VAL A 59 2.86 -2.70 -5.89
CA VAL A 59 3.07 -2.32 -7.29
C VAL A 59 2.14 -1.18 -7.65
N VAL A 60 2.72 -0.09 -8.14
CA VAL A 60 2.03 1.08 -8.69
C VAL A 60 2.13 1.03 -10.22
N TYR A 61 0.99 1.03 -10.91
CA TYR A 61 0.91 0.94 -12.37
C TYR A 61 0.60 2.29 -13.02
N GLY A 62 1.31 2.61 -14.11
CA GLY A 62 1.08 3.82 -14.90
C GLY A 62 1.72 5.07 -14.31
N ASP A 63 1.31 6.22 -14.86
CA ASP A 63 1.84 7.53 -14.48
C ASP A 63 1.04 8.05 -13.29
N VAL A 64 1.51 7.69 -12.09
CA VAL A 64 0.94 8.14 -10.81
C VAL A 64 1.81 9.25 -10.26
N ASP A 65 1.15 10.30 -9.77
CA ASP A 65 1.78 11.47 -9.17
C ASP A 65 2.79 11.10 -8.07
N ASP A 66 3.93 11.80 -8.04
CA ASP A 66 5.04 11.48 -7.15
C ASP A 66 4.68 11.65 -5.67
N ASP A 67 3.88 12.67 -5.32
CA ASP A 67 3.46 12.92 -3.94
C ASP A 67 2.50 11.82 -3.47
N LEU A 68 1.64 11.33 -4.37
CA LEU A 68 0.77 10.20 -4.10
C LEU A 68 1.56 8.90 -3.89
N VAL A 69 2.58 8.64 -4.71
CA VAL A 69 3.44 7.47 -4.49
C VAL A 69 4.25 7.60 -3.20
N ALA A 70 4.75 8.80 -2.87
CA ALA A 70 5.43 9.05 -1.60
C ALA A 70 4.49 8.80 -0.40
N SER A 71 3.22 9.20 -0.52
CA SER A 71 2.20 8.93 0.50
C SER A 71 1.93 7.43 0.69
N ILE A 72 1.91 6.65 -0.40
CA ILE A 72 1.78 5.18 -0.35
C ILE A 72 3.02 4.56 0.30
N ALA A 73 4.22 5.01 -0.08
CA ALA A 73 5.46 4.54 0.51
C ALA A 73 5.50 4.79 2.02
N ALA A 74 5.11 5.98 2.46
CA ALA A 74 5.05 6.34 3.88
C ALA A 74 4.04 5.46 4.65
N ALA A 75 2.86 5.21 4.07
CA ALA A 75 1.86 4.33 4.68
C ALA A 75 2.38 2.89 4.85
N LEU A 76 3.00 2.33 3.81
CA LEU A 76 3.54 0.96 3.84
C LEU A 76 4.75 0.85 4.78
N ALA A 77 5.63 1.85 4.82
CA ALA A 77 6.76 1.88 5.74
C ALA A 77 6.30 1.90 7.20
N ALA A 78 5.36 2.79 7.54
CA ALA A 78 4.77 2.84 8.88
C ALA A 78 4.07 1.52 9.27
N PHE A 79 3.41 0.86 8.32
CA PHE A 79 2.88 -0.48 8.54
C PHE A 79 3.98 -1.49 8.88
N GLY A 80 5.06 -1.53 8.10
CA GLY A 80 6.19 -2.43 8.33
C GLY A 80 6.92 -2.19 9.65
N GLU A 81 6.99 -0.94 10.13
CA GLU A 81 7.56 -0.62 11.45
C GLU A 81 6.71 -1.14 12.63
N HIS A 82 5.40 -1.30 12.41
CA HIS A 82 4.46 -1.69 13.45
C HIS A 82 4.11 -3.18 13.44
N GLU A 83 4.22 -3.85 12.30
CA GLU A 83 3.93 -5.27 12.16
C GLU A 83 5.21 -6.11 12.23
N SER A 84 5.42 -6.77 13.38
CA SER A 84 6.62 -7.57 13.66
C SER A 84 6.92 -8.69 12.66
N ARG A 85 5.90 -9.19 11.94
CA ARG A 85 6.09 -10.20 10.89
C ARG A 85 6.68 -9.61 9.61
N VAL A 86 6.57 -8.30 9.40
CA VAL A 86 7.13 -7.60 8.24
C VAL A 86 8.59 -7.26 8.52
N GLN A 87 9.49 -7.80 7.71
CA GLN A 87 10.92 -7.47 7.74
C GLN A 87 11.34 -6.59 6.57
N CYS A 88 10.50 -6.48 5.53
CA CYS A 88 10.78 -5.68 4.36
C CYS A 88 9.49 -5.15 3.72
N VAL A 89 9.55 -3.91 3.25
CA VAL A 89 8.53 -3.28 2.41
C VAL A 89 9.19 -2.92 1.08
N SER A 90 8.61 -3.39 -0.02
CA SER A 90 9.06 -3.08 -1.37
C SER A 90 7.95 -2.35 -2.13
N LEU A 91 8.29 -1.23 -2.78
CA LEU A 91 7.38 -0.49 -3.63
C LEU A 91 7.96 -0.39 -5.04
N GLN A 92 7.32 -1.05 -6.00
CA GLN A 92 7.70 -1.03 -7.40
C GLN A 92 6.80 -0.08 -8.19
N ARG A 93 7.39 0.81 -8.98
CA ARG A 93 6.68 1.56 -10.01
C ARG A 93 6.79 0.83 -11.35
N ARG A 94 5.68 0.66 -12.05
CA ARG A 94 5.60 0.07 -13.38
C ARG A 94 4.96 1.05 -14.36
N GLY A 95 5.81 1.83 -15.02
CA GLY A 95 5.42 2.68 -16.15
C GLY A 95 5.08 1.86 -17.40
N ARG A 96 4.46 2.51 -18.39
CA ARG A 96 4.38 1.93 -19.75
C ARG A 96 5.77 2.01 -20.37
N GLY A 97 6.29 0.88 -20.86
CA GLY A 97 7.51 0.89 -21.66
C GLY A 97 7.30 1.75 -22.90
N THR A 98 8.23 2.68 -23.15
CA THR A 98 8.30 3.41 -24.41
C THR A 98 8.83 2.43 -25.47
N ASN A 99 7.97 2.02 -26.41
CA ASN A 99 8.42 1.38 -27.66
C ASN A 99 9.06 2.41 -28.59
#